data_AF-A0A0G1D6A9-F1
#
_entry.id   AF-A0A0G1D6A9-F1
#
_cell.length_a   1.000
_cell.length_b   1.000
_cell.length_c   1.000
_cell.angle_alpha   90.00
_cell.angle_beta   90.00
_cell.angle_gamma   90.00
#
_symmetry.space_group_name_H-M   'P 1'
#
loop_
_entity.id
_entity.type
_entity.pdbx_description
1 polymer ?
#
loop_
_entity_poly.entity_id
_entity_poly.type
_entity_poly.pdbx_seq_one_letter_code
_entity_poly.pdbx_strand_id
1 'polypeptide(L)'
;KFPRYSEEWKAEMAKFVEQIKADDNFARQWGELGPVYGKQWRRWGTADGKEIDQIQEVIDTIKRDPFSRRILVNGWNVGEMQSLIKAKHYAPPSCHTVFQFYVSNGRLDLQLYQRSADMALGVPYNIASYATLLTIIAQETDLTPGIFTHTFGDAHIYLNHLDGIKEQLTRKPYPLSTLKVTKKPMAELTVDDFVLENYQCHPFIKFQIAV
;
A
#
# COMPACT_ATOMS: atom_id res chain seq x y z
N LYS A 1 -29.17 3.59 10.29
CA LYS A 1 -27.69 3.56 10.30
C LYS A 1 -27.25 3.22 11.71
N PHE A 2 -26.55 2.12 11.92
CA PHE A 2 -26.03 1.74 13.23
C PHE A 2 -24.86 2.65 13.62
N PRO A 3 -24.71 3.07 14.89
CA PRO A 3 -23.53 3.79 15.34
C PRO A 3 -22.27 2.98 15.08
N ARG A 4 -21.22 3.60 14.56
CA ARG A 4 -19.97 2.90 14.22
C ARG A 4 -19.40 2.27 15.48
N TYR A 5 -19.03 0.99 15.38
CA TYR A 5 -18.54 0.16 16.49
C TYR A 5 -19.57 -0.24 17.56
N SER A 6 -20.87 0.04 17.38
CA SER A 6 -21.91 -0.57 18.22
C SER A 6 -22.00 -2.09 18.00
N GLU A 7 -22.64 -2.81 18.92
CA GLU A 7 -22.81 -4.26 18.78
C GLU A 7 -23.65 -4.62 17.54
N GLU A 8 -24.67 -3.83 17.22
CA GLU A 8 -25.48 -4.01 16.02
C GLU A 8 -24.66 -3.74 14.75
N TRP A 9 -23.81 -2.71 14.76
CA TRP A 9 -22.90 -2.44 13.64
C TRP A 9 -21.92 -3.59 13.42
N LYS A 10 -21.35 -4.14 14.50
CA LYS A 10 -20.44 -5.28 14.43
C LYS A 10 -21.14 -6.53 13.90
N ALA A 11 -22.36 -6.80 14.36
CA ALA A 11 -23.15 -7.93 13.90
C ALA A 11 -23.47 -7.85 12.40
N GLU A 12 -23.90 -6.69 11.91
CA GLU A 12 -24.17 -6.49 10.49
C GLU A 12 -22.89 -6.50 9.65
N MET A 13 -21.78 -5.95 10.16
CA MET A 13 -20.49 -6.04 9.49
C MET A 13 -20.02 -7.50 9.35
N ALA A 14 -20.21 -8.32 10.39
CA ALA A 14 -19.89 -9.75 10.33
C ALA A 14 -20.72 -10.47 9.26
N LYS A 15 -22.03 -10.20 9.19
CA LYS A 15 -22.90 -10.75 8.13
C LYS A 15 -22.45 -10.33 6.74
N PHE A 16 -22.13 -9.05 6.56
CA PHE A 16 -21.63 -8.52 5.29
C PHE A 16 -20.35 -9.24 4.86
N VAL A 17 -19.38 -9.39 5.77
CA VAL A 17 -18.11 -10.08 5.50
C VAL A 17 -18.34 -11.54 5.10
N GLU A 18 -19.24 -12.25 5.79
CA GLU A 18 -19.56 -13.64 5.44
C GLU A 18 -20.26 -13.74 4.08
N GLN A 19 -21.15 -12.81 3.73
CA GLN A 19 -21.77 -12.76 2.40
C GLN A 19 -20.74 -12.52 1.29
N ILE A 20 -19.78 -11.60 1.50
CA ILE A 20 -18.68 -11.37 0.56
C ILE A 20 -17.85 -12.64 0.32
N LYS A 21 -17.62 -13.46 1.35
CA LYS A 21 -16.83 -14.70 1.22
C LYS A 21 -17.61 -15.83 0.55
N ALA A 22 -18.92 -15.91 0.79
CA ALA A 22 -19.73 -17.07 0.45
C ALA A 22 -20.53 -16.94 -0.86
N ASP A 23 -20.78 -15.71 -1.34
CA ASP A 23 -21.59 -15.45 -2.54
C ASP A 23 -20.83 -14.55 -3.53
N ASP A 24 -20.39 -15.15 -4.63
CA ASP A 24 -19.70 -14.46 -5.73
C ASP A 24 -20.52 -13.32 -6.34
N ASN A 25 -21.84 -13.45 -6.45
CA ASN A 25 -22.68 -12.40 -7.02
C ASN A 25 -22.80 -11.22 -6.05
N PHE A 26 -22.93 -11.53 -4.76
CA PHE A 26 -22.87 -10.51 -3.72
C PHE A 26 -21.51 -9.79 -3.71
N ALA A 27 -20.41 -10.53 -3.83
CA ALA A 27 -19.06 -9.98 -3.92
C ALA A 27 -18.87 -9.09 -5.16
N ARG A 28 -19.34 -9.51 -6.34
CA ARG A 28 -19.29 -8.69 -7.56
C ARG A 28 -20.10 -7.40 -7.42
N GLN A 29 -21.20 -7.43 -6.70
CA GLN A 29 -22.06 -6.26 -6.52
C GLN A 29 -21.53 -5.28 -5.46
N TRP A 30 -20.99 -5.79 -4.34
CA TRP A 30 -20.70 -4.98 -3.16
C TRP A 30 -19.23 -4.96 -2.71
N GLY A 31 -18.38 -5.83 -3.28
CA GLY A 31 -16.96 -5.92 -2.97
C GLY A 31 -16.07 -5.02 -3.83
N GLU A 32 -16.61 -4.40 -4.88
CA GLU A 32 -15.85 -3.52 -5.77
C GLU A 32 -15.57 -2.17 -5.11
N LEU A 33 -14.27 -1.84 -4.97
CA LEU A 33 -13.82 -0.60 -4.35
C LEU A 33 -13.68 0.55 -5.36
N GLY A 34 -13.84 0.24 -6.66
CA GLY A 34 -13.59 1.15 -7.76
C GLY A 34 -12.13 1.14 -8.19
N PRO A 35 -11.71 2.11 -9.01
CA PRO A 35 -10.39 2.16 -9.63
C PRO A 35 -9.25 2.52 -8.65
N VAL A 36 -9.00 1.68 -7.66
CA VAL A 36 -7.96 1.86 -6.63
C VAL A 36 -6.57 1.39 -7.11
N TYR A 37 -5.61 1.30 -6.19
CA TYR A 37 -4.19 1.00 -6.45
C TYR A 37 -3.95 -0.09 -7.49
N GLY A 38 -4.53 -1.28 -7.31
CA GLY A 38 -4.29 -2.43 -8.19
C GLY A 38 -4.64 -2.15 -9.65
N LYS A 39 -5.80 -1.50 -9.89
CA LYS A 39 -6.18 -1.08 -11.24
C LYS A 39 -5.19 -0.06 -11.79
N GLN A 40 -4.85 0.98 -11.04
CA GLN A 40 -3.93 2.01 -11.53
C GLN A 40 -2.55 1.41 -11.85
N TRP A 41 -2.05 0.49 -11.06
CA TRP A 41 -0.71 -0.07 -11.23
C TRP A 41 -0.62 -1.09 -12.36
N ARG A 42 -1.67 -1.90 -12.55
CA ARG A 42 -1.63 -3.07 -13.47
C ARG A 42 -2.47 -2.90 -14.73
N ARG A 43 -3.45 -2.00 -14.71
CA ARG A 43 -4.50 -1.84 -15.74
C ARG A 43 -4.88 -0.36 -15.91
N TRP A 44 -3.89 0.52 -16.05
CA TRP A 44 -4.14 1.95 -16.27
C TRP A 44 -4.81 2.17 -17.62
N GLY A 45 -6.03 2.72 -17.63
CA GLY A 45 -6.78 2.97 -18.87
C GLY A 45 -6.26 4.16 -19.67
N THR A 46 -6.12 3.99 -20.98
CA THR A 46 -5.72 5.05 -21.92
C THR A 46 -6.92 5.60 -22.71
N ALA A 47 -6.75 6.76 -23.34
CA ALA A 47 -7.80 7.40 -24.13
C ALA A 47 -8.24 6.57 -25.36
N ASP A 48 -7.36 5.72 -25.90
CA ASP A 48 -7.65 4.79 -27.00
C ASP A 48 -8.18 3.43 -26.53
N GLY A 49 -8.52 3.28 -25.24
CA GLY A 49 -9.14 2.08 -24.68
C GLY A 49 -8.19 0.93 -24.40
N LYS A 50 -6.87 1.15 -24.45
CA LYS A 50 -5.86 0.19 -24.03
C LYS A 50 -5.61 0.28 -22.52
N GLU A 51 -4.90 -0.72 -22.01
CA GLU A 51 -4.45 -0.76 -20.61
C GLU A 51 -2.92 -0.81 -20.54
N ILE A 52 -2.36 -0.14 -19.54
CA ILE A 52 -0.93 -0.13 -19.25
C ILE A 52 -0.69 -0.83 -17.91
N ASP A 53 0.17 -1.85 -17.92
CA ASP A 53 0.75 -2.45 -16.72
C ASP A 53 2.03 -1.70 -16.34
N GLN A 54 1.89 -0.71 -15.45
CA GLN A 54 3.01 0.14 -15.02
C GLN A 54 4.06 -0.65 -14.21
N ILE A 55 3.65 -1.71 -13.50
CA ILE A 55 4.59 -2.56 -12.74
C ILE A 55 5.45 -3.37 -13.69
N GLN A 56 4.84 -3.95 -14.73
CA GLN A 56 5.60 -4.67 -15.74
C GLN A 56 6.54 -3.74 -16.51
N GLU A 57 6.10 -2.54 -16.89
CA GLU A 57 6.96 -1.55 -17.55
C GLU A 57 8.15 -1.13 -16.67
N VAL A 58 7.95 -1.01 -15.35
CA VAL A 58 9.05 -0.79 -14.40
C VAL A 58 10.06 -1.93 -14.43
N ILE A 59 9.60 -3.19 -14.32
CA ILE A 59 10.47 -4.37 -14.32
C ILE A 59 11.25 -4.45 -15.64
N ASP A 60 10.57 -4.29 -16.77
CA ASP A 60 11.17 -4.36 -18.10
C ASP A 60 12.16 -3.22 -18.32
N THR A 61 11.85 -2.01 -17.84
CA THR A 61 12.76 -0.87 -17.92
C THR A 61 13.98 -1.07 -17.02
N ILE A 62 13.84 -1.59 -15.80
CA ILE A 62 14.99 -1.90 -14.94
C ILE A 62 15.93 -2.90 -15.62
N LYS A 63 15.37 -3.96 -16.23
CA LYS A 63 16.16 -4.99 -16.92
C LYS A 63 16.86 -4.47 -18.19
N ARG A 64 16.20 -3.56 -18.92
CA ARG A 64 16.67 -3.04 -20.22
C ARG A 64 17.56 -1.79 -20.11
N ASP A 65 17.17 -0.84 -19.25
CA ASP A 65 17.82 0.46 -19.05
C ASP A 65 17.76 0.87 -17.56
N PRO A 66 18.59 0.26 -16.69
CA PRO A 66 18.54 0.46 -15.24
C PRO A 66 18.85 1.90 -14.82
N PHE A 67 19.51 2.70 -15.67
CA PHE A 67 19.88 4.08 -15.37
C PHE A 67 18.82 5.09 -15.81
N SER A 68 17.71 4.62 -16.37
CA SER A 68 16.57 5.46 -16.71
C SER A 68 16.09 6.24 -15.50
N ARG A 69 15.88 7.54 -15.69
CA ARG A 69 15.30 8.44 -14.68
C ARG A 69 13.77 8.47 -14.74
N ARG A 70 13.16 7.52 -15.46
CA ARG A 70 11.72 7.47 -15.77
C ARG A 70 11.05 6.18 -15.29
N ILE A 71 11.68 5.47 -14.37
CA ILE A 71 11.17 4.22 -13.80
C ILE A 71 10.19 4.57 -12.68
N LEU A 72 8.92 4.83 -13.01
CA LEU A 72 7.91 5.30 -12.05
C LEU A 72 6.56 4.62 -12.25
N VAL A 73 5.76 4.62 -11.20
CA VAL A 73 4.36 4.19 -11.20
C VAL A 73 3.49 5.30 -10.64
N ASN A 74 2.45 5.64 -11.37
CA ASN A 74 1.48 6.65 -10.97
C ASN A 74 0.19 6.01 -10.44
N GLY A 75 -0.23 6.40 -9.24
CA GLY A 75 -1.50 6.01 -8.63
C GLY A 75 -2.58 7.10 -8.71
N TRP A 76 -2.33 8.20 -9.41
CA TRP A 76 -3.15 9.42 -9.40
C TRP A 76 -3.76 9.70 -10.77
N ASN A 77 -4.81 8.96 -11.10
CA ASN A 77 -5.53 9.12 -12.36
C ASN A 77 -6.60 10.21 -12.27
N VAL A 78 -6.31 11.38 -12.86
CA VAL A 78 -7.21 12.55 -12.81
C VAL A 78 -8.59 12.28 -13.38
N GLY A 79 -8.70 11.50 -14.46
CA GLY A 79 -9.97 11.16 -15.08
C GLY A 79 -10.87 10.29 -14.20
N GLU A 80 -10.25 9.43 -13.39
CA GLU A 80 -10.97 8.45 -12.57
C GLU A 80 -11.18 8.93 -11.12
N MET A 81 -10.37 9.85 -10.62
CA MET A 81 -10.54 10.38 -9.27
C MET A 81 -11.87 11.10 -9.05
N GLN A 82 -12.39 11.77 -10.08
CA GLN A 82 -13.67 12.47 -9.96
C GLN A 82 -14.82 11.51 -9.65
N SER A 83 -14.77 10.28 -10.15
CA SER A 83 -15.78 9.26 -9.81
C SER A 83 -15.57 8.72 -8.41
N LEU A 84 -14.32 8.50 -7.97
CA LEU A 84 -14.00 8.10 -6.58
C LEU A 84 -14.47 9.12 -5.54
N ILE A 85 -14.27 10.43 -5.81
CA ILE A 85 -14.68 11.50 -4.90
C ILE A 85 -16.21 11.62 -4.81
N LYS A 86 -16.92 11.44 -5.93
CA LYS A 86 -18.37 11.60 -5.99
C LYS A 86 -19.14 10.38 -5.51
N ALA A 87 -18.58 9.18 -5.68
CA ALA A 87 -19.23 7.94 -5.30
C ALA A 87 -19.14 7.71 -3.79
N LYS A 88 -20.30 7.61 -3.14
CA LYS A 88 -20.38 7.32 -1.69
C LYS A 88 -20.05 5.87 -1.33
N HIS A 89 -19.85 5.00 -2.33
CA HIS A 89 -19.60 3.57 -2.16
C HIS A 89 -18.20 3.14 -2.65
N TYR A 90 -17.41 4.06 -3.23
CA TYR A 90 -16.03 3.77 -3.62
C TYR A 90 -15.05 4.17 -2.54
N ALA A 91 -13.87 3.56 -2.59
CA ALA A 91 -12.76 3.93 -1.72
C ALA A 91 -12.31 5.39 -2.01
N PRO A 92 -11.75 6.08 -1.00
CA PRO A 92 -11.20 7.42 -1.20
C PRO A 92 -10.04 7.39 -2.21
N PRO A 93 -9.73 8.53 -2.86
CA PRO A 93 -8.59 8.64 -3.77
C PRO A 93 -7.29 8.17 -3.11
N SER A 94 -6.41 7.56 -3.92
CA SER A 94 -5.09 7.07 -3.48
C SER A 94 -4.34 8.10 -2.62
N CYS A 95 -3.82 7.69 -1.47
CA CYS A 95 -2.89 8.51 -0.68
C CYS A 95 -1.47 8.45 -1.24
N HIS A 96 -1.10 7.34 -1.90
CA HIS A 96 0.20 7.15 -2.53
C HIS A 96 0.13 7.53 -4.01
N THR A 97 0.59 8.74 -4.31
CA THR A 97 0.34 9.39 -5.61
C THR A 97 1.27 8.85 -6.68
N VAL A 98 2.57 8.77 -6.39
CA VAL A 98 3.59 8.31 -7.34
C VAL A 98 4.76 7.72 -6.56
N PHE A 99 5.38 6.68 -7.10
CA PHE A 99 6.66 6.20 -6.63
C PHE A 99 7.61 5.94 -7.80
N GLN A 100 8.90 6.13 -7.54
CA GLN A 100 9.97 6.04 -8.51
C GLN A 100 11.06 5.10 -8.02
N PHE A 101 11.61 4.29 -8.92
CA PHE A 101 12.76 3.45 -8.66
C PHE A 101 14.04 4.07 -9.22
N TYR A 102 15.16 3.67 -8.63
CA TYR A 102 16.50 4.07 -9.06
C TYR A 102 17.48 2.92 -8.88
N VAL A 103 18.30 2.64 -9.90
CA VAL A 103 19.36 1.62 -9.80
C VAL A 103 20.72 2.28 -9.68
N SER A 104 21.52 1.84 -8.71
CA SER A 104 22.90 2.26 -8.54
C SER A 104 23.75 1.15 -7.94
N ASN A 105 24.88 0.83 -8.56
CA ASN A 105 25.85 -0.15 -8.04
C ASN A 105 25.22 -1.51 -7.66
N GLY A 106 24.32 -2.05 -8.51
CA GLY A 106 23.64 -3.33 -8.26
C GLY A 106 22.55 -3.28 -7.18
N ARG A 107 22.19 -2.08 -6.71
CA ARG A 107 21.16 -1.82 -5.71
C ARG A 107 19.95 -1.11 -6.32
N LEU A 108 18.75 -1.51 -5.93
CA LEU A 108 17.50 -0.85 -6.26
C LEU A 108 17.04 0.02 -5.08
N ASP A 109 16.79 1.30 -5.33
CA ASP A 109 16.20 2.24 -4.36
C ASP A 109 14.76 2.58 -4.81
N LEU A 110 13.90 2.97 -3.87
CA LEU A 110 12.51 3.38 -4.12
C LEU A 110 12.23 4.71 -3.41
N GLN A 111 11.61 5.66 -4.10
CA GLN A 111 11.05 6.87 -3.49
C GLN A 111 9.53 6.89 -3.66
N LEU A 112 8.81 7.13 -2.57
CA LEU A 112 7.35 7.35 -2.58
C LEU A 112 7.03 8.82 -2.30
N TYR A 113 6.12 9.40 -3.08
CA TYR A 113 5.38 10.60 -2.70
C TYR A 113 3.96 10.25 -2.22
N GLN A 114 3.71 10.46 -0.93
CA GLN A 114 2.41 10.27 -0.27
C GLN A 114 1.77 11.62 0.03
N ARG A 115 0.70 11.98 -0.69
CA ARG A 115 0.05 13.30 -0.56
C ARG A 115 -0.59 13.55 0.81
N SER A 116 -0.96 12.50 1.54
CA SER A 116 -1.69 12.56 2.80
C SER A 116 -1.34 11.34 3.66
N ALA A 117 -0.85 11.61 4.86
CA ALA A 117 -0.23 10.61 5.73
C ALA A 117 -0.70 10.75 7.17
N ASP A 118 -1.54 9.80 7.58
CA ASP A 118 -1.84 9.56 8.99
C ASP A 118 -0.59 8.96 9.64
N MET A 119 0.09 9.75 10.45
CA MET A 119 1.36 9.39 11.07
C MET A 119 1.22 8.28 12.12
N ALA A 120 0.05 8.10 12.72
CA ALA A 120 -0.16 7.15 13.80
C ALA A 120 -0.58 5.77 13.29
N LEU A 121 -1.57 5.73 12.39
CA LEU A 121 -2.11 4.48 11.87
C LEU A 121 -1.57 4.12 10.49
N GLY A 122 -1.48 5.08 9.58
CA GLY A 122 -1.20 4.82 8.17
C GLY A 122 0.29 4.56 7.91
N VAL A 123 1.13 5.51 8.32
CA VAL A 123 2.56 5.52 7.97
C VAL A 123 3.32 4.24 8.36
N PRO A 124 3.12 3.64 9.54
CA PRO A 124 3.76 2.37 9.87
C PRO A 124 3.46 1.25 8.86
N TYR A 125 2.21 1.13 8.41
CA TYR A 125 1.83 0.19 7.35
C TYR A 125 2.41 0.60 6.00
N ASN A 126 2.42 1.89 5.67
CA ASN A 126 2.93 2.37 4.40
C ASN A 126 4.43 2.08 4.24
N ILE A 127 5.23 2.27 5.30
CA ILE A 127 6.65 1.93 5.30
C ILE A 127 6.85 0.44 5.03
N ALA A 128 6.13 -0.43 5.75
CA ALA A 128 6.23 -1.88 5.59
C ALA A 128 5.83 -2.32 4.16
N SER A 129 4.75 -1.77 3.61
CA SER A 129 4.28 -2.10 2.25
C SER A 129 5.30 -1.74 1.18
N TYR A 130 5.88 -0.53 1.22
CA TYR A 130 6.81 -0.08 0.18
C TYR A 130 8.21 -0.68 0.35
N ALA A 131 8.66 -0.96 1.58
CA ALA A 131 9.88 -1.74 1.81
C ALA A 131 9.74 -3.18 1.29
N THR A 132 8.56 -3.78 1.45
CA THR A 132 8.25 -5.12 0.91
C THR A 132 8.21 -5.09 -0.61
N LEU A 133 7.52 -4.10 -1.21
CA LEU A 133 7.50 -3.90 -2.66
C LEU A 133 8.91 -3.73 -3.24
N LEU A 134 9.74 -2.90 -2.59
CA LEU A 134 11.13 -2.71 -3.00
C LEU A 134 11.90 -4.05 -3.00
N THR A 135 11.70 -4.87 -1.97
CA THR A 135 12.33 -6.20 -1.86
C THR A 135 11.88 -7.12 -2.98
N ILE A 136 10.58 -7.15 -3.29
CA ILE A 136 10.00 -7.97 -4.36
C ILE A 136 10.56 -7.55 -5.73
N ILE A 137 10.53 -6.26 -6.06
CA ILE A 137 10.99 -5.78 -7.37
C ILE A 137 12.50 -5.93 -7.51
N ALA A 138 13.27 -5.71 -6.44
CA ALA A 138 14.71 -5.97 -6.45
C ALA A 138 14.99 -7.45 -6.75
N GLN A 139 14.30 -8.39 -6.11
CA GLN A 139 14.42 -9.82 -6.39
C GLN A 139 14.06 -10.16 -7.86
N GLU A 140 12.93 -9.64 -8.36
CA GLU A 140 12.44 -9.89 -9.72
C GLU A 140 13.40 -9.35 -10.81
N THR A 141 14.27 -8.41 -10.44
CA THR A 141 15.24 -7.75 -11.32
C THR A 141 16.69 -8.13 -11.02
N ASP A 142 16.92 -9.12 -10.16
CA ASP A 142 18.26 -9.58 -9.74
C ASP A 142 19.15 -8.47 -9.14
N LEU A 143 18.53 -7.59 -8.36
CA LEU A 143 19.17 -6.48 -7.64
C LEU A 143 19.07 -6.66 -6.13
N THR A 144 19.94 -5.95 -5.41
CA THR A 144 19.85 -5.86 -3.95
C THR A 144 18.90 -4.73 -3.55
N PRO A 145 17.90 -4.95 -2.66
CA PRO A 145 17.07 -3.85 -2.17
C PRO A 145 17.91 -2.86 -1.37
N GLY A 146 17.68 -1.58 -1.58
CA GLY A 146 18.43 -0.47 -1.00
C GLY A 146 17.59 0.46 -0.15
N ILE A 147 17.61 1.73 -0.50
CA ILE A 147 17.01 2.81 0.29
C ILE A 147 15.55 3.00 -0.13
N PHE A 148 14.66 2.98 0.86
CA PHE A 148 13.31 3.50 0.71
C PHE A 148 13.24 4.94 1.22
N THR A 149 12.99 5.89 0.32
CA THR A 149 12.78 7.31 0.62
C THR A 149 11.29 7.62 0.67
N HIS A 150 10.78 8.05 1.82
CA HIS A 150 9.37 8.36 2.01
C HIS A 150 9.16 9.88 2.07
N THR A 151 8.53 10.44 1.03
CA THR A 151 8.20 11.86 0.93
C THR A 151 6.71 12.07 1.26
N PHE A 152 6.42 13.05 2.11
CA PHE A 152 5.06 13.39 2.51
C PHE A 152 4.63 14.74 1.96
N GLY A 153 3.36 14.83 1.56
CA GLY A 153 2.65 16.09 1.40
C GLY A 153 2.12 16.56 2.76
N ASP A 154 0.83 16.31 3.02
CA ASP A 154 0.22 16.54 4.33
C ASP A 154 0.51 15.36 5.27
N ALA A 155 1.46 15.56 6.20
CA ALA A 155 1.71 14.65 7.31
C ALA A 155 1.00 15.15 8.57
N HIS A 156 0.08 14.35 9.10
CA HIS A 156 -0.79 14.76 10.20
C HIS A 156 -0.97 13.68 11.27
N ILE A 157 -1.33 14.13 12.47
CA ILE A 157 -1.74 13.30 13.60
C ILE A 157 -3.17 13.71 13.96
N TYR A 158 -4.10 12.76 13.99
CA TYR A 158 -5.46 13.05 14.45
C TYR A 158 -5.49 13.34 15.95
N LEU A 159 -6.37 14.25 16.37
CA LEU A 159 -6.46 14.68 17.78
C LEU A 159 -6.74 13.51 18.74
N ASN A 160 -7.53 12.53 18.32
CA ASN A 160 -7.86 11.34 19.10
C ASN A 160 -6.71 10.30 19.13
N HIS A 161 -5.57 10.56 18.50
CA HIS A 161 -4.38 9.70 18.53
C HIS A 161 -3.25 10.25 19.40
N LEU A 162 -3.38 11.48 19.91
CA LEU A 162 -2.29 12.17 20.60
C LEU A 162 -1.75 11.40 21.81
N ASP A 163 -2.63 10.80 22.62
CA ASP A 163 -2.21 10.07 23.82
C ASP A 163 -1.46 8.79 23.49
N GLY A 164 -1.92 8.04 22.48
CA GLY A 164 -1.21 6.85 22.00
C GLY A 164 0.14 7.17 21.38
N ILE A 165 0.26 8.29 20.66
CA ILE A 165 1.56 8.74 20.13
C ILE A 165 2.50 9.16 21.27
N LYS A 166 2.01 9.92 22.26
CA LYS A 166 2.82 10.28 23.44
C LYS A 166 3.33 9.04 24.15
N GLU A 167 2.49 8.01 24.34
CA GLU A 167 2.90 6.73 24.89
C GLU A 167 3.99 6.07 24.02
N GLN A 168 3.79 5.99 22.70
CA GLN A 168 4.75 5.40 21.78
C GLN A 168 6.13 6.08 21.86
N LEU A 169 6.15 7.41 21.99
CA LEU A 169 7.38 8.19 22.09
C LEU A 169 8.18 7.94 23.38
N THR A 170 7.58 7.32 24.40
CA THR A 170 8.32 6.89 25.62
C THR A 170 9.09 5.59 25.45
N ARG A 171 8.81 4.83 24.38
CA ARG A 171 9.35 3.48 24.17
C ARG A 171 10.70 3.53 23.44
N LYS A 172 11.65 2.71 23.89
CA LYS A 172 12.95 2.55 23.20
C LYS A 172 12.81 1.55 22.03
N PRO A 173 13.22 1.88 20.81
CA PRO A 173 13.17 0.94 19.69
C PRO A 173 13.98 -0.34 19.97
N TYR A 174 13.44 -1.49 19.56
CA TYR A 174 14.19 -2.75 19.48
C TYR A 174 15.06 -2.79 18.20
N PRO A 175 16.02 -3.72 18.09
CA PRO A 175 16.69 -4.00 16.83
C PRO A 175 15.70 -4.27 15.70
N LEU A 176 16.07 -3.87 14.47
CA LEU A 176 15.23 -4.07 13.28
C LEU A 176 15.08 -5.57 12.96
N SER A 177 13.88 -5.95 12.53
CA SER A 177 13.61 -7.25 11.94
C SER A 177 14.26 -7.42 10.56
N THR A 178 14.34 -8.65 10.08
CA THR A 178 14.77 -8.97 8.71
C THR A 178 13.63 -9.60 7.94
N LEU A 179 13.27 -9.03 6.78
CA LEU A 179 12.32 -9.65 5.86
C LEU A 179 13.06 -10.66 4.96
N LYS A 180 12.55 -11.88 4.89
CA LYS A 180 12.93 -12.90 3.90
C LYS A 180 11.77 -13.12 2.94
N VAL A 181 12.09 -13.21 1.67
CA VAL A 181 11.14 -13.51 0.58
C VAL A 181 11.66 -14.73 -0.18
N THR A 182 10.81 -15.71 -0.44
CA THR A 182 11.16 -16.88 -1.28
C THR A 182 11.59 -16.42 -2.68
N LYS A 183 12.69 -16.98 -3.19
CA LYS A 183 13.20 -16.70 -4.54
C LYS A 183 12.38 -17.41 -5.61
N LYS A 184 11.29 -16.78 -6.05
CA LYS A 184 10.47 -17.20 -7.21
C LYS A 184 9.86 -15.97 -7.89
N PRO A 185 9.27 -16.11 -9.10
CA PRO A 185 8.66 -15.00 -9.82
C PRO A 185 7.61 -14.29 -8.98
N MET A 186 7.56 -12.95 -9.05
CA MET A 186 6.63 -12.12 -8.28
C MET A 186 5.17 -12.57 -8.43
N ALA A 187 4.77 -13.01 -9.61
CA ALA A 187 3.41 -13.47 -9.90
C ALA A 187 3.03 -14.77 -9.17
N GLU A 188 4.01 -15.54 -8.69
CA GLU A 188 3.82 -16.80 -7.98
C GLU A 188 3.90 -16.66 -6.45
N LEU A 189 4.26 -15.46 -5.94
CA LEU A 189 4.35 -15.18 -4.51
C LEU A 189 2.97 -15.29 -3.84
N THR A 190 2.95 -16.00 -2.72
CA THR A 190 1.83 -16.09 -1.78
C THR A 190 2.26 -15.53 -0.43
N VAL A 191 1.31 -15.42 0.51
CA VAL A 191 1.60 -14.89 1.87
C VAL A 191 2.65 -15.72 2.59
N ASP A 192 2.70 -17.04 2.35
CA ASP A 192 3.62 -17.96 3.02
C ASP A 192 5.09 -17.80 2.58
N ASP A 193 5.34 -17.06 1.50
CA ASP A 193 6.69 -16.77 1.02
C ASP A 193 7.40 -15.64 1.77
N PHE A 194 6.70 -14.96 2.69
CA PHE A 194 7.22 -13.83 3.45
C PHE A 194 7.44 -14.24 4.89
N VAL A 195 8.69 -14.17 5.35
CA VAL A 195 9.05 -14.45 6.74
C VAL A 195 9.71 -13.22 7.34
N LEU A 196 9.17 -12.75 8.46
CA LEU A 196 9.75 -11.64 9.22
C LEU A 196 10.53 -12.19 10.42
N GLU A 197 11.84 -12.29 10.28
CA GLU A 197 12.74 -12.83 11.29
C GLU A 197 13.10 -11.75 12.33
N ASN A 198 13.29 -12.19 13.58
CA ASN A 198 13.73 -11.33 14.70
C ASN A 198 12.81 -10.12 14.96
N TYR A 199 11.53 -10.21 14.59
CA TYR A 199 10.57 -9.15 14.89
C TYR A 199 10.25 -9.10 16.37
N GLN A 200 10.67 -8.01 17.01
CA GLN A 200 10.33 -7.68 18.39
C GLN A 200 9.54 -6.37 18.39
N CYS A 201 8.42 -6.35 19.09
CA CYS A 201 7.58 -5.17 19.19
C CYS A 201 7.15 -4.91 20.64
N HIS A 202 6.87 -3.66 20.94
CA HIS A 202 6.22 -3.27 22.18
C HIS A 202 4.72 -3.62 22.14
N PRO A 203 4.03 -3.66 23.30
CA PRO A 203 2.59 -3.92 23.35
C PRO A 203 1.78 -3.02 22.41
N PHE A 204 0.74 -3.58 21.79
CA PHE A 204 -0.09 -2.88 20.82
C PHE A 204 -0.75 -1.62 21.41
N ILE A 205 -0.70 -0.51 20.66
CA ILE A 205 -1.43 0.73 20.99
C ILE A 205 -2.64 0.80 20.05
N LYS A 206 -3.83 0.89 20.63
CA LYS A 206 -5.08 0.95 19.87
C LYS A 206 -5.42 2.39 19.51
N PHE A 207 -5.39 2.70 18.22
CA PHE A 207 -5.90 3.97 17.69
C PHE A 207 -7.28 3.76 17.06
N GLN A 208 -8.22 4.68 17.31
CA GLN A 208 -9.52 4.66 16.64
C GLN A 208 -9.42 5.34 15.27
N ILE A 209 -9.91 4.70 14.22
CA ILE A 209 -9.91 5.28 12.87
C ILE A 209 -10.72 6.59 12.88
N ALA A 210 -10.10 7.69 12.45
CA ALA A 210 -10.78 8.96 12.26
C ALA A 210 -11.72 8.88 11.04
N VAL A 211 -12.89 9.51 11.15
CA VAL A 211 -13.93 9.53 10.10
C VAL A 211 -14.35 10.96 9.83
#